data_AF-A0A9P1EAS6-F1
#
_entry.id   AF-A0A9P1EAS6-F1
#
_cell.length_a   1.000
_cell.length_b   1.000
_cell.length_c   1.000
_cell.angle_alpha   90.00
_cell.angle_beta   90.00
_cell.angle_gamma   90.00
#
_symmetry.space_group_name_H-M   'P 1'
#
loop_
_entity.id
_entity.type
_entity.pdbx_description
1 polymer ?
#
loop_
_entity_poly.entity_id
_entity_poly.type
_entity_poly.pdbx_seq_one_letter_code
_entity_poly.pdbx_strand_id
1 'polypeptide(L)'
;MLQDGGNMSVQFGTSAAVPVPLKPSDESITRRSRYIADLLGVGLPGQITLIPYNTCNHWVLVAIDVVPWTMYYLDLIGKNPSEDMSLIVNQGVKIHHASVSKKRLSLNWVRVMVCSSLL
;
A
#
# COMPACT_ATOMS: atom_id res chain seq x y z
N MET A 1 -7.40 23.01 28.96
CA MET A 1 -6.62 22.91 27.72
C MET A 1 -5.56 21.84 27.93
N LEU A 2 -5.80 20.64 27.39
CA LEU A 2 -4.79 19.60 27.25
C LEU A 2 -4.89 19.15 25.79
N GLN A 3 -3.78 19.24 25.06
CA GLN A 3 -3.69 18.84 23.66
C GLN A 3 -3.84 17.31 23.61
N ASP A 4 -4.86 16.85 22.90
CA ASP A 4 -5.12 15.44 22.67
C ASP A 4 -4.07 14.91 21.70
N GLY A 5 -3.05 14.25 22.24
CA GLY A 5 -2.00 13.59 21.49
C GLY A 5 -2.59 12.39 20.78
N GLY A 6 -3.14 12.62 19.58
CA GLY A 6 -3.76 11.61 18.73
C GLY A 6 -2.84 10.41 18.55
N ASN A 7 -3.20 9.30 19.19
CA ASN A 7 -2.43 8.07 19.15
C ASN A 7 -2.52 7.47 17.74
N MET A 8 -1.42 7.51 16.99
CA MET A 8 -1.36 7.04 15.62
C MET A 8 -1.34 5.51 15.62
N SER A 9 -2.50 4.87 15.51
CA SER A 9 -2.57 3.41 15.47
C SER A 9 -2.12 2.90 14.10
N VAL A 10 -0.97 2.23 14.06
CA VAL A 10 -0.45 1.57 12.86
C VAL A 10 -0.89 0.12 12.85
N GLN A 11 -1.63 -0.31 11.83
CA GLN A 11 -1.98 -1.72 11.62
C GLN A 11 -0.99 -2.39 10.66
N PHE A 12 -0.46 -3.53 11.07
CA PHE A 12 0.43 -4.36 10.26
C PHE A 12 -0.32 -5.60 9.77
N GLY A 13 -0.38 -5.81 8.46
CA GLY A 13 -0.88 -7.05 7.88
C GLY A 13 0.20 -8.15 7.86
N THR A 14 -0.08 -9.32 8.42
CA THR A 14 0.78 -10.50 8.29
C THR A 14 0.31 -11.41 7.16
N SER A 15 1.18 -11.73 6.20
CA SER A 15 0.97 -12.83 5.26
C SER A 15 2.18 -13.77 5.30
N ALA A 16 1.94 -15.07 5.45
CA ALA A 16 2.98 -16.10 5.45
C ALA A 16 3.75 -16.12 4.11
N ALA A 17 5.04 -16.47 4.15
CA ALA A 17 5.91 -16.56 2.98
C ALA A 17 5.47 -17.73 2.08
N VAL A 18 4.66 -17.43 1.06
CA VAL A 18 4.35 -18.35 -0.05
C VAL A 18 5.38 -18.10 -1.15
N PRO A 19 5.95 -19.14 -1.80
CA PRO A 19 6.81 -18.96 -2.97
C PRO A 19 6.07 -18.14 -4.02
N VAL A 20 6.60 -16.96 -4.35
CA VAL A 20 5.98 -16.03 -5.31
C VAL A 20 6.37 -16.49 -6.72
N PRO A 21 5.44 -16.89 -7.59
CA PRO A 21 5.74 -17.19 -8.99
C PRO A 21 6.36 -15.95 -9.67
N LEU A 22 7.28 -16.17 -10.63
CA LEU A 22 7.98 -15.10 -11.36
C LEU A 22 7.06 -14.06 -12.02
N LYS A 23 5.80 -14.45 -12.28
CA LYS A 23 4.70 -13.57 -12.62
C LYS A 23 3.44 -14.04 -11.88
N PRO A 24 2.72 -13.17 -11.14
CA PRO A 24 1.51 -13.57 -10.45
C PRO A 24 0.41 -13.90 -11.46
N SER A 25 -0.34 -14.98 -11.21
CA SER A 25 -1.55 -15.30 -11.98
C SER A 25 -2.64 -14.24 -11.76
N ASP A 26 -3.61 -14.15 -12.68
CA ASP A 26 -4.76 -13.25 -12.53
C ASP A 26 -5.54 -13.50 -11.22
N GLU A 27 -5.63 -14.77 -10.81
CA GLU A 27 -6.22 -15.17 -9.52
C GLU A 27 -5.41 -14.61 -8.33
N SER A 28 -4.08 -14.70 -8.39
CA SER A 28 -3.19 -14.14 -7.38
C SER A 28 -3.32 -12.63 -7.29
N ILE A 29 -3.32 -11.94 -8.44
CA ILE A 29 -3.53 -10.49 -8.52
C ILE A 29 -4.87 -10.14 -7.88
N THR A 30 -5.95 -10.79 -8.30
CA THR A 30 -7.31 -10.54 -7.79
C THR A 30 -7.40 -10.73 -6.28
N ARG A 31 -6.86 -11.83 -5.74
CA ARG A 31 -6.88 -12.12 -4.31
C ARG A 31 -6.11 -11.07 -3.50
N ARG A 32 -4.93 -10.67 -3.97
CA ARG A 32 -4.09 -9.68 -3.30
C ARG A 32 -4.69 -8.27 -3.38
N SER A 33 -5.30 -7.92 -4.51
CA SER A 33 -6.03 -6.66 -4.67
C SER A 33 -7.21 -6.57 -3.70
N ARG A 34 -7.99 -7.66 -3.54
CA ARG A 34 -9.09 -7.70 -2.54
C ARG A 34 -8.58 -7.57 -1.12
N TYR A 35 -7.49 -8.25 -0.77
CA TYR A 35 -6.87 -8.10 0.55
C TYR A 35 -6.51 -6.65 0.87
N ILE A 36 -5.94 -5.91 -0.08
CA ILE A 36 -5.68 -4.48 0.09
C ILE A 36 -6.99 -3.71 0.28
N ALA A 37 -8.02 -4.00 -0.50
CA ALA A 37 -9.31 -3.32 -0.38
C ALA A 37 -9.97 -3.54 0.99
N ASP A 38 -9.91 -4.77 1.50
CA ASP A 38 -10.43 -5.13 2.82
C ASP A 38 -9.64 -4.40 3.92
N LEU A 39 -8.31 -4.34 3.80
CA LEU A 39 -7.45 -3.61 4.73
C LEU A 39 -7.78 -2.11 4.78
N LEU A 40 -8.00 -1.49 3.62
CA LEU A 40 -8.44 -0.10 3.53
C LEU A 40 -9.84 0.11 4.13
N GLY A 41 -10.71 -0.90 4.05
CA GLY A 41 -12.05 -0.90 4.65
C GLY A 41 -12.06 -0.87 6.18
N VAL A 42 -10.99 -1.30 6.83
CA VAL A 42 -10.85 -1.28 8.30
C VAL A 42 -10.24 0.03 8.81
N GLY A 43 -9.59 0.82 7.94
CA GLY A 43 -8.91 2.06 8.32
C GLY A 43 -9.88 3.16 8.77
N LEU A 44 -9.50 3.92 9.80
CA LEU A 44 -10.24 5.12 10.21
C LEU A 44 -9.90 6.32 9.32
N PRO A 45 -10.80 7.32 9.20
CA PRO A 45 -10.50 8.56 8.49
C PRO A 45 -9.21 9.22 9.01
N GLY A 46 -8.34 9.64 8.09
CA GLY A 46 -7.07 10.29 8.42
C GLY A 46 -5.92 9.32 8.78
N GLN A 47 -6.15 8.00 8.74
CA GLN A 47 -5.09 7.01 8.92
C GLN A 47 -4.42 6.66 7.59
N ILE A 48 -3.11 6.43 7.67
CA ILE A 48 -2.32 5.91 6.56
C ILE A 48 -2.17 4.40 6.75
N THR A 49 -2.52 3.63 5.73
CA THR A 49 -2.37 2.18 5.74
C THR A 49 -0.96 1.80 5.29
N LEU A 50 -0.24 1.04 6.13
CA LEU A 50 1.11 0.56 5.83
C LEU A 50 1.09 -0.92 5.42
N ILE A 51 1.66 -1.22 4.26
CA ILE A 51 1.66 -2.56 3.66
C ILE A 51 3.10 -2.96 3.36
N PRO A 52 3.72 -3.83 4.16
CA PRO A 52 4.99 -4.44 3.80
C PRO A 52 4.76 -5.36 2.58
N TYR A 53 5.55 -5.19 1.54
CA TYR A 53 5.44 -5.95 0.30
C TYR A 53 6.79 -6.60 -0.03
N ASN A 54 6.78 -7.90 -0.31
CA ASN A 54 7.97 -8.63 -0.74
C ASN A 54 7.99 -8.71 -2.28
N THR A 55 9.05 -8.19 -2.91
CA THR A 55 9.24 -8.22 -4.37
C THR A 55 10.07 -9.43 -4.82
N CYS A 56 9.89 -10.57 -4.15
CA CYS A 56 10.65 -11.83 -4.26
C CYS A 56 12.06 -11.81 -3.62
N ASN A 57 12.82 -10.73 -3.73
CA ASN A 57 14.21 -10.67 -3.28
C ASN A 57 14.54 -9.57 -2.26
N HIS A 58 13.62 -8.64 -1.99
CA HIS A 58 13.73 -7.66 -0.92
C HIS A 58 12.34 -7.19 -0.47
N TRP A 59 12.29 -6.60 0.71
CA TRP A 59 11.08 -5.99 1.27
C TRP A 59 11.05 -4.51 0.96
N VAL A 60 9.87 -4.04 0.59
CA VAL A 60 9.54 -2.63 0.38
C VAL A 60 8.31 -2.29 1.22
N LEU A 61 8.08 -1.01 1.47
CA LEU A 61 6.91 -0.56 2.20
C LEU A 61 6.04 0.31 1.29
N VAL A 62 4.75 0.02 1.27
CA VAL A 62 3.73 0.86 0.63
C VAL A 62 2.96 1.56 1.72
N ALA A 63 2.89 2.88 1.67
CA ALA A 63 1.98 3.65 2.50
C ALA A 63 0.85 4.18 1.63
N ILE A 64 -0.40 3.97 2.02
CA ILE A 64 -1.58 4.44 1.29
C ILE A 64 -2.29 5.48 2.14
N ASP A 65 -2.30 6.71 1.65
CA ASP A 65 -3.14 7.79 2.16
C ASP A 65 -4.39 7.89 1.29
N VAL A 66 -5.56 7.57 1.86
CA VAL A 66 -6.85 7.57 1.15
C VAL A 66 -7.42 8.97 0.91
N VAL A 67 -6.82 10.01 1.51
CA VAL A 67 -7.18 11.43 1.27
C VAL A 67 -5.87 12.23 1.09
N PRO A 68 -5.29 12.25 -0.13
CA PRO A 68 -6.01 12.38 -1.40
C PRO A 68 -5.87 11.19 -2.38
N TRP A 69 -5.69 9.95 -1.91
CA TRP A 69 -5.35 8.76 -2.72
C TRP A 69 -3.93 8.77 -3.26
N THR A 70 -2.97 8.95 -2.34
CA THR A 70 -1.54 8.89 -2.61
C THR A 70 -0.94 7.59 -2.09
N MET A 71 -0.22 6.88 -2.95
CA MET A 71 0.59 5.72 -2.62
C MET A 71 2.06 6.15 -2.55
N TYR A 72 2.65 5.99 -1.38
CA TYR A 72 4.07 6.19 -1.17
C TYR A 72 4.78 4.85 -1.30
N TYR A 73 5.73 4.78 -2.21
CA TYR A 73 6.61 3.63 -2.38
C TYR A 73 7.95 3.91 -1.70
N LEU A 74 8.24 3.16 -0.64
CA LEU A 74 9.47 3.25 0.12
C LEU A 74 10.32 2.02 -0.16
N ASP A 75 11.48 2.23 -0.77
CA ASP A 75 12.45 1.19 -1.08
C ASP A 75 13.86 1.67 -0.72
N LEU A 76 14.48 0.96 0.22
CA LEU A 76 15.84 1.25 0.70
C LEU A 76 16.92 1.02 -0.38
N ILE A 77 16.61 0.24 -1.41
CA ILE A 77 17.50 -0.07 -2.53
C ILE A 77 17.28 0.91 -3.70
N GLY A 78 16.25 1.75 -3.63
CA GLY A 78 15.98 2.81 -4.62
C GLY A 78 15.43 2.32 -5.96
N LYS A 79 14.89 1.10 -6.05
CA LYS A 79 14.30 0.59 -7.29
C LYS A 79 12.93 1.20 -7.56
N ASN A 80 12.42 1.01 -8.77
CA ASN A 80 11.04 1.35 -9.12
C ASN A 80 10.10 0.27 -8.55
N PRO A 81 8.84 0.61 -8.19
CA PRO A 81 7.82 -0.41 -7.98
C PRO A 81 7.67 -1.26 -9.23
N SER A 82 7.49 -2.58 -9.07
CA SER A 82 7.21 -3.46 -10.20
C SER A 82 5.80 -3.20 -10.76
N GLU A 83 5.60 -3.54 -12.04
CA GLU A 83 4.30 -3.37 -12.71
C GLU A 83 3.22 -4.19 -12.01
N ASP A 84 3.51 -5.45 -11.69
CA ASP A 84 2.57 -6.34 -10.99
C ASP A 84 2.17 -5.81 -9.61
N MET A 85 3.15 -5.31 -8.85
CA MET A 85 2.90 -4.74 -7.52
C MET A 85 2.02 -3.49 -7.63
N SER A 86 2.36 -2.60 -8.57
CA SER A 86 1.60 -1.38 -8.83
C SER A 86 0.17 -1.72 -9.27
N LEU A 87 0.00 -2.74 -10.11
CA LEU A 87 -1.30 -3.23 -10.58
C LEU A 87 -2.15 -3.74 -9.41
N ILE A 88 -1.58 -4.57 -8.54
CA ILE A 88 -2.26 -5.11 -7.35
C ILE A 88 -2.72 -3.99 -6.42
N VAL A 89 -1.84 -3.04 -6.09
CA VAL A 89 -2.18 -1.90 -5.22
C VAL A 89 -3.25 -1.02 -5.88
N ASN A 90 -3.08 -0.66 -7.15
CA ASN A 90 -4.03 0.17 -7.87
C ASN A 90 -5.42 -0.47 -7.95
N GLN A 91 -5.50 -1.78 -8.18
CA GLN A 91 -6.76 -2.50 -8.20
C GLN A 91 -7.40 -2.56 -6.81
N GLY A 92 -6.63 -2.83 -5.75
CA GLY A 92 -7.15 -2.82 -4.38
C GLY A 92 -7.74 -1.47 -3.99
N VAL A 93 -7.03 -0.38 -4.30
CA VAL A 93 -7.53 0.99 -4.07
C VAL A 93 -8.80 1.25 -4.90
N LYS A 94 -8.85 0.82 -6.17
CA LYS A 94 -10.06 0.97 -7.00
C LYS A 94 -11.26 0.21 -6.44
N ILE A 95 -11.06 -1.02 -5.97
CA ILE A 95 -12.12 -1.85 -5.37
C ILE A 95 -12.68 -1.15 -4.12
N HIS A 96 -11.80 -0.70 -3.21
CA HIS A 96 -12.22 0.01 -2.02
C HIS A 96 -12.86 1.37 -2.34
N HIS A 97 -12.26 2.18 -3.22
CA HIS A 97 -12.83 3.46 -3.61
C HIS A 97 -14.25 3.29 -4.19
N ALA A 98 -14.48 2.28 -5.03
CA ALA A 98 -15.79 2.02 -5.63
C ALA A 98 -16.87 1.67 -4.59
N SER A 99 -16.51 1.14 -3.41
CA SER A 99 -17.46 0.88 -2.33
C SER A 99 -17.79 2.13 -1.51
N VAL A 100 -16.91 3.13 -1.45
CA VAL A 100 -17.08 4.34 -0.63
C VAL A 100 -17.46 5.60 -1.43
N SER A 101 -17.21 5.64 -2.74
CA SER A 101 -17.39 6.85 -3.56
C SER A 101 -17.62 6.51 -5.04
N LYS A 102 -18.57 7.24 -5.65
CA LYS A 102 -18.84 7.20 -7.10
C LYS A 102 -18.03 8.22 -7.91
N LYS A 103 -17.18 9.03 -7.24
CA LYS A 103 -16.39 10.06 -7.91
C LYS A 103 -15.28 9.44 -8.77
N ARG A 104 -14.74 10.20 -9.71
CA ARG A 104 -13.57 9.77 -10.46
C ARG A 104 -12.36 9.70 -9.52
N LEU A 105 -11.73 8.53 -9.46
CA LEU A 105 -10.50 8.31 -8.70
C LEU A 105 -9.29 8.78 -9.50
N SER A 106 -8.43 9.58 -8.87
CA SER A 106 -7.09 9.91 -9.35
C SER A 106 -6.08 9.29 -8.40
N LEU A 107 -5.17 8.48 -8.93
CA LEU A 107 -4.17 7.75 -8.14
C LEU A 107 -2.82 8.44 -8.29
N ASN A 108 -2.21 8.83 -7.18
CA ASN A 108 -0.90 9.47 -7.17
C ASN A 108 0.14 8.51 -6.61
N TRP A 109 1.27 8.35 -7.29
CA TRP A 109 2.42 7.58 -6.78
C TRP A 109 3.57 8.52 -6.45
N VAL A 110 4.08 8.41 -5.23
CA VAL A 110 5.25 9.15 -4.76
C VAL A 110 6.32 8.15 -4.38
N ARG A 111 7.52 8.30 -4.94
CA ARG A 111 8.67 7.52 -4.52
C ARG A 111 9.38 8.25 -3.39
N VAL A 112 9.58 7.57 -2.28
CA VAL A 112 10.33 8.09 -1.15
C VAL A 112 11.74 7.51 -1.24
N MET A 113 12.72 8.37 -1.53
CA MET A 113 14.13 8.01 -1.46
C MET A 113 14.65 8.35 -0.07
N VAL A 114 15.24 7.37 0.61
CA VAL A 114 15.98 7.64 1.84
C VAL A 114 17.36 8.16 1.43
N CYS A 115 17.67 9.41 1.74
CA CYS A 115 19.01 9.95 1.53
C CYS A 115 20.01 9.16 2.37
N SER A 116 21.02 8.58 1.72
CA SER A 116 22.09 7.82 2.35
C SER A 116 23.16 8.68 3.04
N SER A 117 22.95 9.99 3.19
CA SER A 117 23.93 10.93 3.75
C SER A 117 24.13 10.83 5.28
N LEU A 118 23.55 9.83 5.96
CA LEU A 118 23.58 9.69 7.43
C LEU A 118 23.88 8.26 7.91
N LEU A 119 24.51 7.42 7.08
CA LEU A 119 25.12 6.15 7.52
C LEU A 119 26.64 6.22 7.41
#